data_AF-A0AAV5A6J8-F1
#
_entry.id   AF-A0AAV5A6J8-F1
#
_cell.length_a   1.000
_cell.length_b   1.000
_cell.length_c   1.000
_cell.angle_alpha   90.00
_cell.angle_beta   90.00
_cell.angle_gamma   90.00
#
_symmetry.space_group_name_H-M   'P 1'
#
loop_
_entity.id
_entity.type
_entity.pdbx_description
1 polymer ?
#
loop_
_entity_poly.entity_id
_entity_poly.type
_entity_poly.pdbx_seq_one_letter_code
_entity_poly.pdbx_strand_id
1 'polypeptide(L)'
;MASALFTSFRSTLPLSHSRSFLPFSRNFHATSSCFTQKPSRPLIARYKDKVPVDLARVQSGRHVKLRDYENQVKIKRFSYDLKLKDGKVYPAKGDYFIGPNGCSLREPLSPTFQEVVRNFRGANILVFVIPKDTPLPPTLTILHEHSDHFSIQCTSPMTLEGE
;
A
#
# COMPACT_ATOMS: atom_id res chain seq x y z
N MET A 1 -48.75 11.72 39.09
CA MET A 1 -49.67 10.71 38.52
C MET A 1 -48.89 9.78 37.61
N ALA A 2 -48.99 8.46 37.86
CA ALA A 2 -48.46 7.28 37.12
C ALA A 2 -46.94 7.27 36.80
N SER A 3 -46.04 6.46 37.39
CA SER A 3 -46.01 5.03 37.77
C SER A 3 -46.26 4.06 36.60
N ALA A 4 -45.19 3.38 36.15
CA ALA A 4 -45.27 2.09 35.47
C ALA A 4 -43.97 1.28 35.70
N LEU A 5 -44.09 0.28 36.56
CA LEU A 5 -43.21 -0.89 36.75
C LEU A 5 -43.48 -1.91 35.64
N PHE A 6 -42.48 -2.62 35.13
CA PHE A 6 -42.63 -3.97 34.54
C PHE A 6 -41.27 -4.69 34.59
N THR A 7 -41.00 -5.44 35.66
CA THR A 7 -41.03 -6.91 35.80
C THR A 7 -40.00 -7.70 35.00
N SER A 8 -39.09 -8.28 35.79
CA SER A 8 -38.20 -9.41 35.54
C SER A 8 -38.94 -10.66 35.03
N PHE A 9 -38.36 -11.35 34.06
CA PHE A 9 -38.59 -12.77 33.82
C PHE A 9 -37.25 -13.48 33.70
N ARG A 10 -36.92 -14.26 34.74
CA ARG A 10 -35.93 -15.33 34.68
C ARG A 10 -36.63 -16.58 34.13
N SER A 11 -36.09 -17.18 33.08
CA SER A 11 -36.37 -18.58 32.76
C SER A 11 -35.13 -19.43 33.09
N THR A 12 -35.39 -20.56 33.72
CA THR A 12 -34.41 -21.57 34.13
C THR A 12 -34.72 -22.89 33.43
N LEU A 13 -33.66 -23.68 33.24
CA LEU A 13 -33.57 -25.15 32.99
C LEU A 13 -33.42 -25.59 31.51
N PRO A 14 -32.82 -26.77 31.22
CA PRO A 14 -31.92 -27.63 32.01
C PRO A 14 -30.62 -28.07 31.26
N LEU A 15 -29.76 -28.78 32.00
CA LEU A 15 -28.58 -29.54 31.55
C LEU A 15 -28.87 -30.50 30.38
N SER A 16 -27.88 -30.67 29.48
CA SER A 16 -27.29 -31.98 29.11
C SER A 16 -26.59 -31.91 27.76
N HIS A 17 -25.27 -32.17 27.73
CA HIS A 17 -24.61 -33.24 26.97
C HIS A 17 -23.11 -32.97 26.90
N SER A 18 -22.37 -33.79 27.64
CA SER A 18 -20.93 -33.98 27.48
C SER A 18 -20.64 -34.45 26.05
N ARG A 19 -19.77 -33.72 25.33
CA ARG A 19 -19.06 -34.24 24.16
C ARG A 19 -17.57 -34.02 24.40
N SER A 20 -16.88 -35.13 24.60
CA SER A 20 -15.43 -35.22 24.64
C SER A 20 -14.84 -34.68 23.34
N PHE A 21 -14.06 -33.61 23.44
CA PHE A 21 -13.19 -33.15 22.36
C PHE A 21 -11.94 -34.03 22.36
N LEU A 22 -11.78 -34.85 21.32
CA LEU A 22 -10.49 -35.46 21.01
C LEU A 22 -9.52 -34.37 20.53
N PRO A 23 -8.27 -34.33 21.00
CA PRO A 23 -7.27 -33.46 20.42
C PRO A 23 -6.84 -34.06 19.07
N PHE A 24 -7.26 -33.42 17.99
CA PHE A 24 -6.73 -33.72 16.67
C PHE A 24 -5.39 -32.98 16.51
N SER A 25 -4.30 -33.63 16.95
CA SER A 25 -2.94 -33.17 16.74
C SER A 25 -2.60 -33.25 15.25
N ARG A 26 -2.81 -32.14 14.53
CA ARG A 26 -2.17 -31.91 13.22
C ARG A 26 -0.72 -31.50 13.45
N ASN A 27 0.19 -32.45 13.24
CA ASN A 27 1.59 -32.14 12.99
C ASN A 27 1.69 -31.33 11.69
N PHE A 28 1.69 -30.01 11.82
CA PHE A 28 2.11 -29.12 10.74
C PHE A 28 3.64 -29.18 10.67
N HIS A 29 4.16 -30.08 9.83
CA HIS A 29 5.50 -29.89 9.29
C HIS A 29 5.47 -28.61 8.46
N ALA A 30 5.96 -27.52 9.04
CA ALA A 30 6.23 -26.28 8.34
C ALA A 30 7.40 -26.52 7.39
N THR A 31 7.11 -27.04 6.21
CA THR A 31 8.02 -26.92 5.08
C THR A 31 8.04 -25.44 4.70
N SER A 32 9.16 -24.80 4.98
CA SER A 32 9.47 -23.45 4.52
C SER A 32 9.53 -23.46 3.00
N SER A 33 8.39 -23.31 2.32
CA SER A 33 8.37 -23.03 0.90
C SER A 33 8.97 -21.65 0.73
N CYS A 34 10.20 -21.59 0.24
CA CYS A 34 10.76 -20.39 -0.36
C CYS A 34 9.82 -20.02 -1.51
N PHE A 35 8.87 -19.12 -1.25
CA PHE A 35 8.03 -18.53 -2.28
C PHE A 35 8.97 -17.69 -3.14
N THR A 36 9.52 -18.29 -4.19
CA THR A 36 10.01 -17.54 -5.33
C THR A 36 8.80 -16.81 -5.89
N GLN A 37 8.64 -15.53 -5.51
CA GLN A 37 7.62 -14.67 -6.09
C GLN A 37 7.83 -14.73 -7.59
N LYS A 38 6.90 -15.37 -8.33
CA LYS A 38 6.90 -15.28 -9.79
C LYS A 38 7.02 -13.80 -10.13
N PRO A 39 7.98 -13.38 -10.98
CA PRO A 39 8.12 -11.99 -11.32
C PRO A 39 6.78 -11.53 -11.89
N SER A 40 6.20 -10.54 -11.23
CA SER A 40 4.99 -9.94 -11.72
C SER A 40 5.29 -9.23 -13.05
N ARG A 41 4.26 -9.04 -13.88
CA ARG A 41 4.26 -8.39 -15.20
C ARG A 41 5.51 -7.54 -15.56
N PRO A 42 6.04 -7.65 -16.78
CA PRO A 42 7.16 -6.81 -17.22
C PRO A 42 6.78 -5.32 -17.14
N LEU A 43 7.75 -4.49 -16.81
CA LEU A 43 7.62 -3.04 -16.86
C LEU A 43 7.43 -2.61 -18.32
N ILE A 44 6.61 -1.59 -18.54
CA ILE A 44 6.46 -0.99 -19.86
C ILE A 44 7.72 -0.19 -20.21
N ALA A 45 8.22 0.59 -19.26
CA ALA A 45 9.40 1.44 -19.47
C ALA A 45 10.07 1.86 -18.14
N ARG A 46 11.32 2.31 -18.26
CA ARG A 46 12.10 2.93 -17.18
C ARG A 46 12.73 4.22 -17.71
N TYR A 47 12.37 5.34 -17.09
CA TYR A 47 12.86 6.67 -17.45
C TYR A 47 13.84 7.15 -16.38
N LYS A 48 15.01 7.62 -16.83
CA LYS A 48 16.11 8.06 -15.94
C LYS A 48 16.36 9.57 -16.02
N ASP A 49 16.09 10.18 -17.17
CA ASP A 49 16.53 11.55 -17.44
C ASP A 49 15.41 12.57 -17.27
N LYS A 50 14.20 12.24 -17.73
CA LYS A 50 13.06 13.16 -17.76
C LYS A 50 11.74 12.45 -17.52
N VAL A 51 10.75 13.23 -17.11
CA VAL A 51 9.37 12.79 -16.95
C VAL A 51 8.72 12.57 -18.33
N PRO A 52 8.15 11.39 -18.62
CA PRO A 52 7.72 11.01 -19.98
C PRO A 52 6.42 11.68 -20.45
N VAL A 53 5.51 11.96 -19.52
CA VAL A 53 4.18 12.56 -19.72
C VAL A 53 3.83 13.39 -18.48
N ASP A 54 2.79 14.20 -18.50
CA ASP A 54 2.33 14.84 -17.26
C ASP A 54 1.96 13.76 -16.25
N LEU A 55 2.54 13.84 -15.05
CA LEU A 55 2.30 12.89 -13.98
C LEU A 55 1.75 13.61 -12.77
N ALA A 56 0.72 13.04 -12.15
CA ALA A 56 0.05 13.60 -11.00
C ALA A 56 0.05 12.65 -9.81
N ARG A 57 0.10 13.25 -8.61
CA ARG A 57 -0.12 12.60 -7.33
C ARG A 57 -1.18 13.35 -6.55
N VAL A 58 -2.13 12.62 -5.99
CA VAL A 58 -2.99 13.13 -4.92
C VAL A 58 -2.39 12.75 -3.57
N GLN A 59 -2.35 13.70 -2.64
CA GLN A 59 -1.92 13.46 -1.27
C GLN A 59 -2.53 14.46 -0.28
N SER A 60 -2.45 14.14 1.01
CA SER A 60 -2.82 15.06 2.09
C SER A 60 -1.62 15.89 2.53
N GLY A 61 -1.77 17.20 2.50
CA GLY A 61 -0.74 18.15 2.93
C GLY A 61 0.33 18.43 1.87
N ARG A 62 1.18 19.41 2.18
CA ARG A 62 2.18 19.94 1.24
C ARG A 62 3.42 19.06 1.09
N HIS A 63 3.78 18.31 2.13
CA HIS A 63 4.97 17.47 2.12
C HIS A 63 4.61 16.06 1.67
N VAL A 64 5.34 15.54 0.68
CA VAL A 64 5.22 14.14 0.25
C VAL A 64 5.69 13.25 1.40
N LYS A 65 4.78 12.46 1.98
CA LYS A 65 5.09 11.44 2.98
C LYS A 65 4.80 10.07 2.38
N LEU A 66 5.84 9.27 2.17
CA LEU A 66 5.69 7.90 1.71
C LEU A 66 5.33 6.99 2.88
N ARG A 67 4.45 6.03 2.63
CA ARG A 67 3.93 5.09 3.61
C ARG A 67 4.77 3.83 3.62
N ASP A 68 5.52 3.63 4.69
CA ASP A 68 6.20 2.37 4.96
C ASP A 68 5.21 1.24 5.29
N TYR A 69 5.41 0.08 4.67
CA TYR A 69 4.60 -1.11 4.85
C TYR A 69 4.43 -1.54 6.30
N GLU A 70 5.52 -1.66 7.07
CA GLU A 70 5.45 -2.18 8.44
C GLU A 70 4.62 -1.25 9.33
N ASN A 71 4.81 0.07 9.17
CA ASN A 71 4.04 1.08 9.88
C ASN A 71 2.56 1.04 9.49
N GLN A 72 2.23 0.85 8.21
CA GLN A 72 0.83 0.71 7.77
C GLN A 72 0.18 -0.55 8.34
N VAL A 73 0.89 -1.68 8.35
CA VAL A 73 0.40 -2.95 8.93
C VAL A 73 0.10 -2.78 10.42
N LYS A 74 0.97 -2.10 11.19
CA LYS A 74 0.76 -1.83 12.62
C LYS A 74 -0.56 -1.07 12.88
N ILE A 75 -0.92 -0.13 12.01
CA ILE A 75 -2.17 0.63 12.11
C ILE A 75 -3.34 0.00 11.32
N LYS A 76 -3.22 -1.28 10.94
CA LYS A 76 -4.25 -2.05 10.22
C LYS A 76 -4.68 -1.42 8.88
N ARG A 77 -3.74 -0.77 8.19
CA ARG A 77 -3.93 -0.26 6.83
C ARG A 77 -3.25 -1.16 5.81
N PHE A 78 -3.95 -1.40 4.71
CA PHE A 78 -3.45 -2.25 3.62
C PHE A 78 -2.66 -1.46 2.56
N SER A 79 -2.81 -0.14 2.52
CA SER A 79 -2.21 0.71 1.49
C SER A 79 -0.88 1.29 1.94
N TYR A 80 0.19 0.94 1.23
CA TYR A 80 1.57 1.40 1.47
C TYR A 80 2.22 1.79 0.14
N ASP A 81 3.31 2.56 0.21
CA ASP A 81 4.05 3.03 -0.98
C ASP A 81 5.32 2.20 -1.21
N LEU A 82 5.94 1.70 -0.13
CA LEU A 82 7.22 0.98 -0.19
C LEU A 82 7.43 0.06 1.01
N LYS A 83 8.45 -0.80 0.91
CA LYS A 83 8.95 -1.64 2.00
C LYS A 83 10.39 -1.27 2.33
N LEU A 84 10.67 -1.05 3.60
CA LEU A 84 12.03 -0.86 4.07
C LEU A 84 12.73 -2.21 4.25
N LYS A 85 14.04 -2.20 4.00
CA LYS A 85 14.96 -3.26 4.35
C LYS A 85 16.15 -2.62 5.05
N ASP A 86 16.46 -3.04 6.26
CA ASP A 86 17.55 -2.47 7.07
C ASP A 86 17.45 -0.93 7.20
N GLY A 87 16.22 -0.42 7.36
CA GLY A 87 15.92 1.02 7.47
C GLY A 87 16.01 1.81 6.16
N LYS A 88 16.26 1.14 5.02
CA LYS A 88 16.46 1.77 3.71
C LYS A 88 15.47 1.26 2.65
N VAL A 89 15.16 2.12 1.70
CA VAL A 89 14.49 1.77 0.44
C VAL A 89 15.57 1.35 -0.54
N TYR A 90 15.39 0.23 -1.23
CA TYR A 90 16.32 -0.25 -2.25
C TYR A 90 15.74 -0.03 -3.66
N PRO A 91 16.59 0.24 -4.67
CA PRO A 91 16.12 0.41 -6.05
C PRO A 91 15.52 -0.90 -6.59
N ALA A 92 14.41 -0.81 -7.32
CA ALA A 92 13.87 -1.96 -8.04
C ALA A 92 14.77 -2.32 -9.23
N LYS A 93 15.33 -3.54 -9.19
CA LYS A 93 16.27 -4.07 -10.18
C LYS A 93 15.54 -4.89 -11.26
N GLY A 94 16.04 -4.85 -12.48
CA GLY A 94 15.51 -5.62 -13.61
C GLY A 94 14.28 -4.99 -14.26
N ASP A 95 13.64 -5.78 -15.13
CA ASP A 95 12.60 -5.30 -16.06
C ASP A 95 11.19 -5.76 -15.66
N TYR A 96 11.02 -6.24 -14.43
CA TYR A 96 9.76 -6.75 -13.92
C TYR A 96 9.26 -5.89 -12.76
N PHE A 97 7.94 -5.82 -12.59
CA PHE A 97 7.35 -5.14 -11.45
C PHE A 97 7.69 -5.91 -10.15
N ILE A 98 8.23 -5.21 -9.16
CA ILE A 98 8.62 -5.78 -7.85
C ILE A 98 7.84 -5.03 -6.75
N GLY A 99 6.52 -5.10 -6.84
CA GLY A 99 5.62 -4.50 -5.85
C GLY A 99 5.77 -2.98 -5.68
N PRO A 100 5.02 -2.39 -4.73
CA PRO A 100 5.17 -0.98 -4.39
C PRO A 100 6.57 -0.69 -3.84
N ASN A 101 7.29 0.21 -4.50
CA ASN A 101 8.66 0.57 -4.14
C ASN A 101 8.94 2.06 -4.34
N GLY A 102 7.92 2.90 -4.18
CA GLY A 102 8.09 4.34 -4.38
C GLY A 102 6.80 5.12 -4.46
N CYS A 103 6.93 6.34 -4.99
CA CYS A 103 5.86 7.31 -5.06
C CYS A 103 4.98 7.04 -6.29
N SER A 104 3.79 6.46 -6.09
CA SER A 104 2.79 6.27 -7.15
C SER A 104 2.35 7.59 -7.78
N LEU A 105 2.25 7.57 -9.11
CA LEU A 105 1.84 8.64 -10.01
C LEU A 105 0.93 8.10 -11.10
N ARG A 106 0.10 8.98 -11.66
CA ARG A 106 -0.76 8.68 -12.82
C ARG A 106 -0.90 9.88 -13.72
N GLU A 107 -1.33 9.68 -14.96
CA GLU A 107 -1.69 10.80 -15.83
C GLU A 107 -2.87 11.61 -15.24
N PRO A 108 -2.81 12.95 -15.17
CA PRO A 108 -3.79 13.78 -14.47
C PRO A 108 -5.24 13.62 -14.95
N LEU A 109 -5.44 13.29 -16.23
CA LEU A 109 -6.76 13.16 -16.83
C LEU A 109 -7.21 11.70 -16.99
N SER A 110 -6.42 10.72 -16.52
CA SER A 110 -6.79 9.32 -16.65
C SER A 110 -8.08 9.01 -15.86
N PRO A 111 -8.97 8.13 -16.39
CA PRO A 111 -10.17 7.73 -15.66
C PRO A 111 -9.87 7.20 -14.25
N THR A 112 -8.78 6.43 -14.12
CA THR A 112 -8.39 5.85 -12.84
C THR A 112 -7.80 6.89 -11.89
N PHE A 113 -7.04 7.88 -12.36
CA PHE A 113 -6.58 8.96 -11.48
C PHE A 113 -7.76 9.80 -10.98
N GLN A 114 -8.72 10.12 -11.84
CA GLN A 114 -9.94 10.82 -11.43
C GLN A 114 -10.72 10.03 -10.37
N GLU A 115 -10.80 8.70 -10.50
CA GLU A 115 -11.41 7.84 -9.48
C GLU A 115 -10.63 7.89 -8.16
N VAL A 116 -9.30 7.83 -8.22
CA VAL A 116 -8.44 7.98 -7.03
C VAL A 116 -8.68 9.32 -6.35
N VAL A 117 -8.81 10.42 -7.10
CA VAL A 117 -9.10 11.76 -6.56
C VAL A 117 -10.50 11.80 -5.91
N ARG A 118 -11.54 11.27 -6.56
CA ARG A 118 -12.92 11.22 -6.00
C ARG A 118 -13.00 10.41 -4.71
N ASN A 119 -12.22 9.33 -4.63
CA ASN A 119 -12.20 8.42 -3.48
C ASN A 119 -11.14 8.78 -2.43
N PHE A 120 -10.32 9.80 -2.67
CA PHE A 120 -9.31 10.21 -1.71
C PHE A 120 -9.98 10.75 -0.45
N ARG A 121 -9.40 10.42 0.72
CA ARG A 121 -9.92 10.83 2.03
C ARG A 121 -8.78 11.45 2.83
N GLY A 122 -9.08 12.54 3.52
CA GLY A 122 -8.12 13.27 4.35
C GLY A 122 -8.45 14.76 4.39
N ALA A 123 -7.68 15.51 5.17
CA ALA A 123 -7.70 16.97 5.15
C ALA A 123 -6.62 17.52 4.21
N ASN A 124 -6.79 18.75 3.73
CA ASN A 124 -5.80 19.47 2.91
C ASN A 124 -5.33 18.65 1.70
N ILE A 125 -6.29 18.10 0.95
CA ILE A 125 -6.00 17.26 -0.22
C ILE A 125 -5.45 18.16 -1.33
N LEU A 126 -4.26 17.82 -1.81
CA LEU A 126 -3.57 18.51 -2.89
C LEU A 126 -3.29 17.53 -4.03
N VAL A 127 -3.41 18.04 -5.25
CA VAL A 127 -2.96 17.35 -6.46
C VAL A 127 -1.70 18.05 -6.95
N PHE A 128 -0.58 17.34 -6.92
CA PHE A 128 0.67 17.78 -7.50
C PHE A 128 0.78 17.26 -8.91
N VAL A 129 1.09 18.13 -9.86
CA VAL A 129 1.35 17.77 -11.26
C VAL A 129 2.83 18.07 -11.55
N ILE A 130 3.51 17.07 -12.08
CA ILE A 130 4.87 17.15 -12.58
C ILE A 130 4.76 17.20 -14.11
N PRO A 131 5.09 18.33 -14.74
CA PRO A 131 5.00 18.47 -16.18
C PRO A 131 5.91 17.47 -16.90
N LYS A 132 5.47 17.04 -18.09
CA LYS A 132 6.32 16.34 -19.05
C LYS A 132 7.64 17.08 -19.27
N ASP A 133 8.69 16.33 -19.55
CA ASP A 133 10.05 16.81 -19.82
C ASP A 133 10.75 17.47 -18.61
N THR A 134 10.11 17.50 -17.43
CA THR A 134 10.76 17.88 -16.18
C THR A 134 12.00 17.00 -15.97
N PRO A 135 13.19 17.60 -15.75
CA PRO A 135 14.42 16.84 -15.48
C PRO A 135 14.28 16.01 -14.20
N LEU A 136 14.73 14.76 -14.25
CA LEU A 136 14.81 13.90 -13.08
C LEU A 136 16.19 14.03 -12.41
N PRO A 137 16.26 14.17 -11.08
CA PRO A 137 17.51 14.01 -10.35
C PRO A 137 18.12 12.63 -10.63
N PRO A 138 19.46 12.51 -10.72
CA PRO A 138 20.14 11.24 -10.98
C PRO A 138 19.91 10.18 -9.89
N THR A 139 19.47 10.62 -8.70
CA THR A 139 19.09 9.77 -7.57
C THR A 139 17.71 9.13 -7.72
N LEU A 140 16.94 9.50 -8.75
CA LEU A 140 15.57 9.05 -8.99
C LEU A 140 15.38 8.44 -10.39
N THR A 141 14.39 7.57 -10.50
CA THR A 141 13.94 6.99 -11.77
C THR A 141 12.42 6.85 -11.74
N ILE A 142 11.78 6.95 -12.91
CA ILE A 142 10.36 6.67 -13.07
C ILE A 142 10.21 5.29 -13.71
N LEU A 143 9.43 4.42 -13.07
CA LEU A 143 9.02 3.14 -13.66
C LEU A 143 7.59 3.27 -14.17
N HIS A 144 7.36 2.85 -15.41
CA HIS A 144 6.03 2.67 -15.96
C HIS A 144 5.63 1.21 -15.77
N GLU A 145 4.81 0.96 -14.76
CA GLU A 145 4.57 -0.40 -14.30
C GLU A 145 3.52 -1.11 -15.15
N HIS A 146 2.41 -0.44 -15.43
CA HIS A 146 1.30 -0.92 -16.26
C HIS A 146 0.30 0.21 -16.48
N SER A 147 -0.53 0.11 -17.52
CA SER A 147 -1.66 1.03 -17.76
C SER A 147 -1.22 2.50 -17.64
N ASP A 148 -1.88 3.30 -16.80
CA ASP A 148 -1.53 4.69 -16.46
C ASP A 148 -0.75 4.81 -15.14
N HIS A 149 -0.22 3.71 -14.59
CA HIS A 149 0.45 3.69 -13.28
C HIS A 149 1.96 3.80 -13.43
N PHE A 150 2.50 4.87 -12.86
CA PHE A 150 3.93 5.16 -12.78
C PHE A 150 4.38 5.19 -11.32
N SER A 151 5.66 4.94 -11.07
CA SER A 151 6.25 5.16 -9.74
C SER A 151 7.62 5.86 -9.83
N ILE A 152 7.80 6.94 -9.06
CA ILE A 152 9.12 7.50 -8.80
C ILE A 152 9.79 6.66 -7.72
N GLN A 153 10.99 6.15 -8.02
CA GLN A 153 11.79 5.31 -7.14
C GLN A 153 13.22 5.82 -7.04
N CYS A 154 13.94 5.37 -6.02
CA CYS A 154 15.36 5.63 -5.85
C CYS A 154 16.21 4.84 -6.86
N THR A 155 17.36 5.40 -7.26
CA THR A 155 18.40 4.69 -8.03
C THR A 155 19.48 4.06 -7.15
N SER A 156 19.60 4.49 -5.90
CA SER A 156 20.50 3.96 -4.87
C SER A 156 19.77 3.80 -3.52
N PRO A 157 20.27 2.95 -2.60
CA PRO A 157 19.65 2.81 -1.28
C PRO A 157 19.56 4.14 -0.52
N MET A 158 18.38 4.46 0.03
CA MET A 158 18.14 5.72 0.76
C MET A 158 17.16 5.55 1.94
N THR A 159 17.28 6.41 2.94
CA THR A 159 16.34 6.52 4.08
C THR A 159 15.09 7.32 3.67
N LEU A 160 14.00 7.20 4.45
CA LEU A 160 12.78 8.00 4.22
C LEU A 160 12.86 9.40 4.82
N GLU A 161 13.61 9.51 5.91
CA GLU A 161 14.01 10.77 6.49
C GLU A 161 15.15 11.26 5.60
N GLY A 162 14.91 12.34 4.85
CA GLY A 162 15.99 13.02 4.15
C GLY A 162 17.03 13.46 5.17
N GLU A 163 18.31 13.31 4.83
CA GLU A 163 19.40 13.85 5.66
C GLU A 163 19.27 15.37 5.86
#